data_AF-A0A837J748-F1
#
_entry.id   AF-A0A837J748-F1
#
_cell.length_a   1.000
_cell.length_b   1.000
_cell.length_c   1.000
_cell.angle_alpha   90.00
_cell.angle_beta   90.00
_cell.angle_gamma   90.00
#
_symmetry.space_group_name_H-M   'P 1'
#
loop_
_entity.id
_entity.type
_entity.pdbx_description
1 polymer ?
#
loop_
_entity_poly.entity_id
_entity_poly.type
_entity_poly.pdbx_seq_one_letter_code
_entity_poly.pdbx_strand_id
1 'polypeptide(L)'
;MADLENHFGDDASLDVQTNKNILDFLIKNSAENSSYKASWNFLNSINNQDIIALSQTSYWKKKHRKIPEKVFENPQVKSKANCKACHSDIEKGLIEYENIKDISTFN
;
A
#
# COMPACT_ATOMS: atom_id res chain seq x y z
N MET A 1 5.20 -10.74 -7.83
CA MET A 1 5.49 -11.05 -9.25
C MET A 1 5.99 -12.47 -9.46
N ALA A 2 6.76 -13.04 -8.51
CA ALA A 2 7.28 -14.41 -8.64
C ALA A 2 6.30 -15.52 -8.20
N ASP A 3 5.22 -15.18 -7.51
CA ASP A 3 4.22 -16.11 -6.95
C ASP A 3 2.84 -15.41 -6.97
N LEU A 4 2.29 -15.21 -8.16
CA LEU A 4 1.01 -14.50 -8.34
C LEU A 4 -0.20 -15.42 -8.23
N GLU A 5 0.00 -16.72 -8.45
CA GLU A 5 -0.98 -17.77 -8.22
C GLU A 5 -1.41 -17.86 -6.74
N ASN A 6 -0.56 -17.40 -5.81
CA ASN A 6 -0.83 -17.35 -4.37
C ASN A 6 -0.90 -15.90 -3.84
N HIS A 7 -1.58 -15.01 -4.56
CA HIS A 7 -1.62 -13.59 -4.24
C HIS A 7 -2.70 -13.23 -3.21
N PHE A 8 -2.35 -13.33 -1.92
CA PHE A 8 -3.23 -12.98 -0.79
C PHE A 8 -4.57 -13.76 -0.76
N GLY A 9 -4.54 -15.02 -1.22
CA GLY A 9 -5.72 -15.90 -1.27
C GLY A 9 -6.52 -15.80 -2.57
N ASP A 10 -6.01 -15.06 -3.56
CA ASP A 10 -6.54 -15.02 -4.93
C ASP A 10 -5.46 -15.43 -5.93
N ASP A 11 -5.88 -15.85 -7.12
CA ASP A 11 -5.00 -16.14 -8.23
C ASP A 11 -4.90 -14.91 -9.14
N ALA A 12 -3.77 -14.21 -9.03
CA ALA A 12 -3.45 -13.04 -9.83
C ALA A 12 -2.48 -13.37 -10.98
N SER A 13 -2.40 -14.64 -11.41
CA SER A 13 -1.48 -15.09 -12.45
C SER A 13 -1.63 -14.31 -13.75
N LEU A 14 -0.50 -14.08 -14.41
CA LEU A 14 -0.39 -13.35 -15.67
C LEU A 14 0.47 -14.15 -16.63
N ASP A 15 0.31 -13.92 -17.93
CA ASP A 15 1.25 -14.47 -18.91
C ASP A 15 2.68 -13.94 -18.66
N VAL A 16 3.66 -14.70 -19.11
CA VAL A 16 5.08 -14.44 -18.82
C VAL A 16 5.52 -13.06 -19.31
N GLN A 17 5.04 -12.61 -20.48
CA GLN A 17 5.45 -11.34 -21.05
C GLN A 17 4.85 -10.17 -20.27
N THR A 18 3.58 -10.25 -19.89
CA THR A 18 2.93 -9.23 -19.06
C THR A 18 3.55 -9.17 -17.66
N ASN A 19 3.80 -10.33 -17.03
CA ASN A 19 4.46 -10.41 -15.73
C ASN A 19 5.82 -9.71 -15.75
N LYS A 20 6.66 -10.03 -16.76
CA LYS A 20 7.97 -9.41 -16.93
C LYS A 20 7.88 -7.90 -17.10
N ASN A 21 6.99 -7.42 -17.97
CA ASN A 21 6.83 -5.99 -18.22
C ASN A 21 6.42 -5.22 -16.95
N ILE A 22 5.51 -5.79 -16.16
CA ILE A 22 5.08 -5.20 -14.88
C ILE A 22 6.23 -5.24 -13.87
N LEU A 23 6.94 -6.36 -13.75
CA LEU A 23 8.08 -6.48 -12.83
C LEU A 23 9.17 -5.45 -13.15
N ASP A 24 9.54 -5.30 -14.42
CA ASP A 24 10.54 -4.33 -14.88
C ASP A 24 10.10 -2.90 -14.54
N PHE A 25 8.82 -2.57 -14.77
CA PHE A 25 8.26 -1.28 -14.40
C PHE A 25 8.30 -1.05 -12.88
N LEU A 26 7.90 -2.03 -12.07
CA LEU A 26 7.89 -1.93 -10.60
C LEU A 26 9.30 -1.76 -10.03
N ILE A 27 10.28 -2.52 -10.50
CA ILE A 27 11.69 -2.39 -10.06
C ILE A 27 12.23 -1.01 -10.45
N LYS A 28 12.02 -0.58 -11.70
CA LYS A 28 12.50 0.72 -12.18
C LYS A 28 11.95 1.90 -11.37
N ASN A 29 10.69 1.82 -10.95
CA ASN A 29 10.00 2.90 -10.21
C ASN A 29 9.84 2.60 -8.71
N SER A 30 10.63 1.66 -8.19
CA SER A 30 10.60 1.24 -6.78
C SER A 30 11.01 2.37 -5.83
N ALA A 31 10.79 2.14 -4.53
CA ALA A 31 11.12 3.13 -3.52
C ALA A 31 12.63 3.44 -3.49
N GLU A 32 13.49 2.49 -3.87
CA GLU A 32 14.95 2.61 -3.96
C GLU A 32 15.38 3.63 -5.01
N ASN A 33 14.56 3.83 -6.04
CA ASN A 33 14.81 4.75 -7.14
C ASN A 33 14.02 6.07 -7.00
N SER A 34 13.41 6.31 -5.84
CA SER A 34 12.50 7.43 -5.60
C SER A 34 13.10 8.46 -4.65
N SER A 35 12.92 9.75 -4.96
CA SER A 35 13.31 10.86 -4.08
C SER A 35 12.23 11.27 -3.08
N TYR A 36 11.04 10.65 -3.13
CA TYR A 36 9.94 11.00 -2.25
C TYR A 36 10.23 10.57 -0.82
N LYS A 37 9.94 11.48 0.13
CA LYS A 37 10.12 11.24 1.56
C LYS A 37 9.36 9.99 2.05
N ALA A 38 8.19 9.71 1.51
CA ALA A 38 7.42 8.52 1.86
C ALA A 38 8.18 7.24 1.48
N SER A 39 8.71 7.16 0.26
CA SER A 39 9.52 6.04 -0.25
C SER A 39 10.70 5.75 0.67
N TRP A 40 11.49 6.77 1.01
CA TRP A 40 12.60 6.63 1.94
C TRP A 40 12.16 6.12 3.32
N ASN A 41 11.05 6.64 3.87
CA ASN A 41 10.55 6.16 5.15
C ASN A 41 10.07 4.70 5.09
N PHE A 42 9.43 4.29 4.00
CA PHE A 42 8.99 2.90 3.82
C PHE A 42 10.18 1.95 3.78
N LEU A 43 11.21 2.24 2.98
CA LEU A 43 12.43 1.44 2.91
C LEU A 43 13.09 1.25 4.27
N ASN A 44 13.29 2.35 5.01
CA ASN A 44 13.89 2.31 6.34
C ASN A 44 13.01 1.61 7.39
N SER A 45 11.75 1.32 7.07
CA SER A 45 10.81 0.70 7.99
C SER A 45 10.67 -0.82 7.82
N ILE A 46 11.22 -1.36 6.72
CA ILE A 46 11.19 -2.78 6.37
C ILE A 46 12.36 -3.53 7.03
N ASN A 47 13.52 -2.88 7.21
CA ASN A 47 14.74 -3.51 7.72
C ASN A 47 15.09 -4.78 6.92
N ASN A 48 15.59 -5.84 7.57
CA ASN A 48 15.88 -7.14 6.94
C ASN A 48 14.66 -8.09 6.96
N GLN A 49 13.44 -7.55 6.97
CA GLN A 49 12.23 -8.37 6.96
C GLN A 49 11.72 -8.51 5.53
N ASP A 50 11.27 -9.71 5.17
CA ASP A 50 10.53 -9.92 3.94
C ASP A 50 9.07 -9.49 4.16
N ILE A 51 8.74 -8.26 3.74
CA ILE A 51 7.40 -7.68 3.88
C ILE A 51 6.79 -7.52 2.50
N ILE A 52 5.75 -8.32 2.23
CA ILE A 52 5.02 -8.30 0.95
C ILE A 52 3.79 -7.37 0.95
N ALA A 53 3.43 -6.78 2.10
CA ALA A 53 2.29 -5.88 2.23
C ALA A 53 2.67 -4.56 2.90
N LEU A 54 2.42 -3.42 2.22
CA LEU A 54 2.72 -2.08 2.74
C LEU A 54 2.12 -1.82 4.14
N SER A 55 0.90 -2.31 4.39
CA SER A 55 0.19 -2.17 5.67
C SER A 55 0.88 -2.86 6.85
N GLN A 56 1.79 -3.81 6.57
CA GLN A 56 2.55 -4.51 7.60
C GLN A 56 3.84 -3.79 8.00
N THR A 57 4.30 -2.83 7.19
CA THR A 57 5.50 -2.03 7.50
C THR A 57 5.32 -1.21 8.78
N SER A 58 6.40 -1.02 9.53
CA SER A 58 6.36 -0.25 10.78
C SER A 58 6.03 1.23 10.55
N TYR A 59 6.41 1.79 9.39
CA TYR A 59 6.05 3.16 9.01
C TYR A 59 4.55 3.32 8.78
N TRP A 60 3.92 2.41 8.01
CA TRP A 60 2.48 2.45 7.79
C TRP A 60 1.71 2.34 9.10
N LYS A 61 2.07 1.36 9.95
CA LYS A 61 1.47 1.16 11.28
C LYS A 61 1.60 2.42 12.13
N LYS A 62 2.78 3.04 12.15
CA LYS A 62 3.01 4.29 12.90
C LYS A 62 2.16 5.44 12.39
N LYS A 63 2.00 5.59 11.07
CA LYS A 63 1.19 6.66 10.45
C LYS A 63 -0.29 6.50 10.73
N HIS A 64 -0.80 5.27 10.74
CA HIS A 64 -2.22 4.97 10.93
C HIS A 64 -2.60 4.61 12.38
N ARG A 65 -1.67 4.63 13.34
CA ARG A 65 -1.88 4.19 14.74
C ARG A 65 -3.03 4.87 15.50
N LYS A 66 -3.48 6.05 15.03
CA LYS A 66 -4.59 6.81 15.66
C LYS A 66 -5.96 6.45 15.08
N ILE A 67 -6.02 5.59 14.06
CA ILE A 67 -7.26 5.14 13.45
C ILE A 67 -7.75 3.90 14.22
N PRO A 68 -8.97 3.92 14.78
CA PRO A 68 -9.54 2.75 15.46
C PRO A 68 -9.69 1.56 14.51
N GLU A 69 -9.46 0.33 15.00
CA GLU A 69 -9.54 -0.88 14.16
C GLU A 69 -10.91 -1.04 13.50
N LYS A 70 -12.00 -0.70 14.21
CA LYS A 70 -13.38 -0.71 13.68
C LYS A 70 -13.57 0.09 12.39
N VAL A 71 -12.74 1.13 12.15
CA VAL A 71 -12.80 1.91 10.91
C VAL A 71 -12.34 1.07 9.72
N PHE A 72 -11.34 0.21 9.91
CA PHE A 72 -10.89 -0.72 8.86
C PHE A 72 -11.88 -1.86 8.61
N GLU A 73 -12.74 -2.18 9.59
CA GLU A 73 -13.83 -3.14 9.47
C GLU A 73 -15.11 -2.53 8.86
N ASN A 74 -15.20 -1.20 8.76
CA ASN A 74 -16.34 -0.52 8.16
C ASN A 74 -16.57 -1.01 6.72
N PRO A 75 -17.81 -1.33 6.29
CA PRO A 75 -18.09 -1.83 4.93
C PRO A 75 -17.61 -0.95 3.77
N GLN A 76 -17.45 0.37 4.00
CA GLN A 76 -16.92 1.33 3.02
C GLN A 76 -15.39 1.27 2.91
N VAL A 77 -14.70 0.89 3.99
CA VAL A 77 -13.23 0.78 4.03
C VAL A 77 -12.79 -0.65 3.72
N LYS A 78 -13.47 -1.65 4.29
CA LYS A 78 -13.27 -3.10 4.16
C LYS A 78 -11.96 -3.65 4.72
N SER A 79 -10.84 -2.96 4.50
CA SER A 79 -9.55 -3.38 5.01
C SER A 79 -8.50 -2.27 4.95
N LYS A 80 -7.37 -2.51 5.63
CA LYS A 80 -6.16 -1.67 5.56
C LYS A 80 -5.53 -1.60 4.16
N ALA A 81 -5.87 -2.52 3.26
CA ALA A 81 -5.36 -2.53 1.88
C ALA A 81 -6.08 -1.54 0.97
N ASN A 82 -7.27 -1.07 1.35
CA ASN A 82 -8.07 -0.16 0.53
C ASN A 82 -7.70 1.32 0.78
N CYS A 83 -6.50 1.71 0.35
CA CYS A 83 -5.98 3.07 0.54
C CYS A 83 -6.93 4.15 0.02
N LYS A 84 -7.58 3.89 -1.12
CA LYS A 84 -8.48 4.81 -1.82
C LYS A 84 -9.74 5.15 -1.01
N ALA A 85 -10.17 4.28 -0.09
CA ALA A 85 -11.33 4.54 0.76
C ALA A 85 -11.18 5.87 1.52
N CYS A 86 -9.99 6.12 2.08
CA CYS A 86 -9.68 7.33 2.84
C CYS A 86 -8.87 8.36 2.04
N HIS A 87 -7.92 7.92 1.21
CA HIS A 87 -7.05 8.78 0.39
C HIS A 87 -7.63 8.92 -1.03
N SER A 88 -8.49 9.92 -1.24
CA SER A 88 -9.26 10.08 -2.48
C SER A 88 -8.38 10.19 -3.74
N ASP A 89 -7.18 10.74 -3.63
CA ASP A 89 -6.25 10.97 -4.75
C ASP A 89 -5.00 10.08 -4.69
N ILE A 90 -5.08 8.92 -4.02
CA ILE A 90 -3.91 8.02 -3.85
C ILE A 90 -3.28 7.59 -5.18
N GLU A 91 -4.09 7.42 -6.24
CA GLU A 91 -3.62 7.03 -7.59
C GLU A 91 -2.77 8.12 -8.26
N LYS A 92 -2.89 9.38 -7.80
CA LYS A 92 -2.04 10.51 -8.22
C LYS A 92 -0.80 10.65 -7.32
N GLY A 93 -0.62 9.76 -6.34
CA GLY A 93 0.44 9.83 -5.34
C GLY A 93 0.20 10.86 -4.23
N LEU A 94 -1.02 11.41 -4.12
CA LEU A 94 -1.34 12.42 -3.10
C LEU A 94 -1.76 11.74 -1.79
N ILE A 95 -0.91 11.88 -0.77
CA ILE A 95 -1.10 11.28 0.58
C ILE A 95 -1.13 12.31 1.71
N GLU A 96 -1.08 13.60 1.36
CA GLU A 96 -1.09 14.69 2.34
C GLU A 96 -2.44 14.83 3.03
N TYR A 97 -2.42 15.26 4.30
CA TYR A 97 -3.60 15.28 5.17
C TYR A 97 -4.81 16.02 4.58
N GLU A 98 -4.57 17.10 3.85
CA GLU A 98 -5.60 17.94 3.22
C GLU A 98 -6.45 17.15 2.19
N ASN A 99 -5.92 16.05 1.65
CA ASN A 99 -6.58 15.22 0.65
C ASN A 99 -7.14 13.90 1.23
N ILE A 100 -7.15 13.75 2.56
CA ILE A 100 -7.66 12.57 3.26
C ILE A 100 -9.07 12.88 3.77
N LYS A 101 -10.00 11.95 3.55
CA LYS A 101 -11.35 12.04 4.12
C LYS A 101 -11.29 12.04 5.65
N ASP A 102 -12.21 12.78 6.27
CA ASP A 102 -12.37 12.72 7.72
C ASP A 102 -12.81 11.31 8.13
N ILE A 103 -12.04 10.68 9.02
CA ILE A 103 -12.31 9.33 9.52
C ILE A 103 -13.64 9.24 10.29
N SER A 104 -14.15 10.37 10.80
CA SER A 104 -15.45 10.44 11.47
C SER A 104 -16.62 10.06 10.55
N THR A 105 -16.40 10.11 9.23
CA THR A 105 -17.38 9.70 8.21
C THR A 105 -17.57 8.18 8.11
N PHE A 106 -16.68 7.39 8.73
CA PHE A 106 -16.74 5.93 8.76
C PHE A 106 -17.22 5.36 10.12
N ASN A 107 -17.90 6.19 10.93
CA ASN A 107 -18.43 5.79 12.23
C ASN A 107 -19.58 4.80 12.16
#